data_AF-A0A1J5B3H1-F1
#
_entry.id   AF-A0A1J5B3H1-F1
#
_cell.length_a   1.000
_cell.length_b   1.000
_cell.length_c   1.000
_cell.angle_alpha   90.00
_cell.angle_beta   90.00
_cell.angle_gamma   90.00
#
_symmetry.space_group_name_H-M   'P 1'
#
loop_
_entity.id
_entity.type
_entity.pdbx_description
1 polymer ?
#
loop_
_entity_poly.entity_id
_entity_poly.type
_entity_poly.pdbx_seq_one_letter_code
_entity_poly.pdbx_strand_id
1 'polypeptide(L)'
;MKMSQFVQGKKFKNFMTKLYGWGASVVILGALFKIEHFKGASIMLMAGLGTEALIFFFSAFEPPHVEPDWTLVYPELAGMAGEDFMIENQSHSRDKRGDAVSQELDKMLAEAKIGPELIDSLGKSFHSLSENTSKLSDITNATVATNEYVDNVKQASKSVDQLSNTYQKTAQELTKEISVSENYYNNLKSASDSAQIMSSSFNKNAETIHKTVDATDGFVNSINAATSSVNELKLRYQKSTDSLTKASDAIDFSEVDNKTFIEQLQKVSKNLSALNAVYELQLQGSSEQLEKTNLIPTSIDQFLKSLDSSTDFNKKLKDNMVALNTAYEQQLAGTSGQVEKTKVLQEGMARFIDNLKVSAENTQNFQQELHSLTKNITALNNVYGNMLSAMNVNTNK
;
A
#
# COMPACT_ATOMS: atom_id res chain seq x y z
N MET A 1 20.48 19.03 39.11
CA MET A 1 19.56 17.89 38.98
C MET A 1 19.60 17.43 37.53
N LYS A 2 19.98 16.18 37.25
CA LYS A 2 20.15 15.69 35.87
C LYS A 2 18.78 15.65 35.19
N MET A 3 18.66 16.23 33.99
CA MET A 3 17.41 16.33 33.21
C MET A 3 16.72 14.95 33.03
N SER A 4 17.51 13.87 33.01
CA SER A 4 17.05 12.49 32.95
C SER A 4 16.21 12.02 34.15
N GLN A 5 16.43 12.56 35.36
CA GLN A 5 15.64 12.20 36.55
C GLN A 5 14.25 12.87 36.56
N PHE A 6 14.09 14.02 35.88
CA PHE A 6 12.81 14.71 35.79
C PHE A 6 11.85 14.01 34.81
N VAL A 7 12.37 13.56 33.67
CA VAL A 7 11.63 12.86 32.60
C VAL A 7 11.22 11.42 33.01
N GLN A 8 11.95 10.79 33.94
CA GLN A 8 11.60 9.44 34.45
C GLN A 8 10.59 9.45 35.62
N GLY A 9 10.20 10.63 36.12
CA GLY A 9 9.29 10.75 37.25
C GLY A 9 7.87 10.27 36.94
N LYS A 10 7.21 9.59 37.90
CA LYS A 10 5.81 9.12 37.80
C LYS A 10 4.82 10.25 37.45
N LYS A 11 5.14 11.49 37.86
CA LYS A 11 4.37 12.69 37.51
C LYS A 11 4.51 13.10 36.04
N PHE A 12 5.71 12.96 35.45
CA PHE A 12 5.97 13.25 34.04
C PHE A 12 5.32 12.22 33.12
N LYS A 13 5.42 10.91 33.45
CA LYS A 13 4.73 9.85 32.70
C LYS A 13 3.21 10.03 32.69
N ASN A 14 2.60 10.28 33.86
CA ASN A 14 1.17 10.56 33.95
C ASN A 14 0.74 11.84 33.23
N PHE A 15 1.63 12.83 33.13
CA PHE A 15 1.40 14.05 32.35
C PHE A 15 1.45 13.76 30.85
N MET A 16 2.46 13.01 30.38
CA MET A 16 2.61 12.61 28.97
C MET A 16 1.42 11.78 28.49
N THR A 17 0.95 10.79 29.27
CA THR A 17 -0.25 10.01 28.91
C THR A 17 -1.49 10.90 28.72
N LYS A 18 -1.66 11.94 29.54
CA LYS A 18 -2.76 12.92 29.39
C LYS A 18 -2.56 13.83 28.19
N LEU A 19 -1.31 14.24 27.93
CA LEU A 19 -0.93 15.05 26.78
C LEU A 19 -1.25 14.33 25.45
N TYR A 20 -0.90 13.04 25.34
CA TYR A 20 -1.23 12.21 24.19
C TYR A 20 -2.76 12.08 24.01
N GLY A 21 -3.51 11.86 25.09
CA GLY A 21 -4.98 11.76 25.04
C GLY A 21 -5.67 13.07 24.62
N TRP A 22 -5.21 14.21 25.14
CA TRP A 22 -5.74 15.52 24.75
C TRP A 22 -5.38 15.88 23.31
N GLY A 23 -4.14 15.61 22.89
CA GLY A 23 -3.71 15.80 21.50
C GLY A 23 -4.52 15.01 20.50
N ALA A 24 -4.65 13.71 20.73
CA ALA A 24 -5.42 12.82 19.87
C ALA A 24 -6.87 13.30 19.72
N SER A 25 -7.48 13.82 20.78
CA SER A 25 -8.85 14.35 20.72
C SER A 25 -8.99 15.57 19.80
N VAL A 26 -8.02 16.50 19.83
CA VAL A 26 -8.03 17.70 18.97
C VAL A 26 -7.78 17.33 17.51
N VAL A 27 -6.93 16.34 17.26
CA VAL A 27 -6.60 15.84 15.92
C VAL A 27 -7.80 15.12 15.29
N ILE A 28 -8.47 14.26 16.06
CA ILE A 28 -9.69 13.56 15.61
C ILE A 28 -10.81 14.56 15.30
N LEU A 29 -10.98 15.60 16.13
CA LEU A 29 -11.94 16.67 15.85
C LEU A 29 -11.60 17.47 14.59
N GLY A 30 -10.31 17.75 14.35
CA GLY A 30 -9.84 18.38 13.12
C GLY A 30 -10.11 17.55 11.88
N ALA A 31 -9.88 16.23 11.94
CA ALA A 31 -10.19 15.30 10.87
C ALA A 31 -11.70 15.19 10.63
N LEU A 32 -12.51 15.12 11.69
CA LEU A 32 -13.97 15.07 11.60
C LEU A 32 -14.54 16.31 10.89
N PHE A 33 -14.08 17.51 11.25
CA PHE A 33 -14.50 18.75 10.61
C PHE A 33 -14.15 18.78 9.11
N LYS A 34 -13.02 18.18 8.73
CA LYS A 34 -12.59 18.07 7.33
C LYS A 34 -13.49 17.13 6.53
N ILE A 35 -13.89 16.01 7.12
CA ILE A 35 -14.78 15.00 6.49
C ILE A 35 -16.20 15.55 6.33
N GLU A 36 -16.74 16.20 7.36
CA GLU A 36 -18.12 16.77 7.35
C GLU A 36 -18.23 18.13 6.62
N HIS A 37 -17.11 18.66 6.11
CA HIS A 37 -17.06 19.92 5.35
C HIS A 37 -17.64 21.15 6.08
N PHE A 38 -17.48 21.23 7.42
CA PHE A 38 -17.92 22.39 8.18
C PHE A 38 -17.13 23.67 7.83
N LYS A 39 -17.80 24.83 7.92
CA LYS A 39 -17.17 26.14 7.69
C LYS A 39 -16.03 26.36 8.70
N GLY A 40 -14.79 26.52 8.20
CA GLY A 40 -13.59 26.62 9.05
C GLY A 40 -12.82 25.31 9.24
N ALA A 41 -13.20 24.22 8.56
CA ALA A 41 -12.54 22.91 8.66
C ALA A 41 -11.02 22.96 8.46
N SER A 42 -10.52 23.77 7.52
CA SER A 42 -9.07 23.90 7.29
C SER A 42 -8.32 24.50 8.48
N ILE A 43 -8.94 25.41 9.23
CA ILE A 43 -8.35 26.04 10.42
C ILE A 43 -8.32 25.03 11.57
N MET A 44 -9.39 24.25 11.75
CA MET A 44 -9.47 23.21 12.77
C MET A 44 -8.50 22.05 12.48
N LEU A 45 -8.35 21.66 11.22
CA LEU A 45 -7.38 20.63 10.80
C LEU A 45 -5.93 21.10 11.02
N MET A 46 -5.64 22.37 10.73
CA MET A 46 -4.33 22.97 10.98
C MET A 46 -3.99 22.99 12.48
N ALA A 47 -4.97 23.31 13.34
CA ALA A 47 -4.81 23.24 14.79
C ALA A 47 -4.57 21.80 15.30
N GLY A 48 -5.30 20.82 14.76
CA GLY A 48 -5.12 19.40 15.07
C GLY A 48 -3.72 18.91 14.69
N LEU A 49 -3.34 19.06 13.42
CA LEU A 49 -2.01 18.63 12.94
C LEU A 49 -0.86 19.40 13.62
N GLY A 50 -1.06 20.68 13.94
CA GLY A 50 -0.09 21.46 14.72
C GLY A 50 0.08 20.93 16.16
N THR A 51 -1.00 20.44 16.77
CA THR A 51 -0.95 19.81 18.10
C THR A 51 -0.21 18.46 18.04
N GLU A 52 -0.44 17.66 17.00
CA GLU A 52 0.27 16.40 16.73
C GLU A 52 1.79 16.64 16.62
N ALA A 53 2.19 17.65 15.84
CA ALA A 53 3.60 18.00 15.65
C ALA A 53 4.31 18.40 16.97
N LEU A 54 3.62 19.13 17.85
CA LEU A 54 4.15 19.47 19.18
C LEU A 54 4.30 18.24 20.06
N ILE A 55 3.35 17.31 20.01
CA ILE A 55 3.41 16.07 20.79
C ILE A 55 4.54 15.16 20.33
N PHE A 56 4.74 15.01 19.02
CA PHE A 56 5.88 14.29 18.46
C PHE A 56 7.23 14.91 18.82
N PHE A 57 7.30 16.25 18.90
CA PHE A 57 8.50 16.92 19.36
C PHE A 57 8.82 16.56 20.83
N PHE A 58 7.81 16.50 21.70
CA PHE A 58 8.01 16.12 23.10
C PHE A 58 8.22 14.61 23.32
N SER A 59 7.68 13.74 22.45
CA SER A 59 7.90 12.29 22.54
C SER A 59 9.34 11.87 22.26
N ALA A 60 10.08 12.67 21.47
CA ALA A 60 11.52 12.45 21.22
C ALA A 60 12.39 12.55 22.49
N PHE A 61 11.88 13.16 23.56
CA PHE A 61 12.56 13.24 24.86
C PHE A 61 12.19 12.09 25.81
N GLU A 62 11.29 11.19 25.42
CA GLU A 62 10.94 10.01 26.21
C GLU A 62 12.01 8.91 26.02
N PRO A 63 12.56 8.32 27.10
CA PRO A 63 13.58 7.28 26.97
C PRO A 63 13.02 6.06 26.24
N PRO A 64 13.84 5.38 25.40
CA PRO A 64 13.40 4.22 24.63
C PRO A 64 12.83 3.15 25.56
N HIS A 65 11.68 2.59 25.17
CA HIS A 65 11.08 1.46 25.88
C HIS A 65 12.09 0.31 25.91
N VAL A 66 12.62 0.02 27.10
CA VAL A 66 13.42 -1.19 27.32
C VAL A 66 12.42 -2.34 27.29
N GLU A 67 12.53 -3.21 26.30
CA GLU A 67 11.74 -4.43 26.22
C GLU A 67 11.98 -5.27 27.48
N PRO A 68 10.94 -5.90 28.06
CA PRO A 68 11.11 -6.77 29.22
C PRO A 68 12.19 -7.82 28.95
N ASP A 69 13.13 -7.97 29.87
CA ASP A 69 14.20 -8.97 29.76
C ASP A 69 13.60 -10.38 29.98
N TRP A 70 13.16 -11.00 28.89
CA TRP A 70 12.52 -12.33 28.87
C TRP A 70 13.43 -13.45 29.38
N THR A 71 14.71 -13.16 29.62
CA THR A 71 15.70 -14.06 30.23
C THR A 71 15.41 -14.34 31.71
N LEU A 72 14.54 -13.56 32.38
CA LEU A 72 14.01 -13.92 33.71
C LEU A 72 12.89 -14.98 33.67
N VAL A 73 12.25 -15.19 32.52
CA VAL A 73 11.06 -16.06 32.39
C VAL A 73 11.40 -17.38 31.69
N TYR A 74 12.48 -17.45 30.90
CA TYR A 74 12.94 -18.66 30.23
C TYR A 74 14.47 -18.86 30.37
N PRO A 75 14.94 -19.62 31.38
CA PRO A 75 16.37 -19.86 31.58
C PRO A 75 17.01 -20.75 30.50
N GLU A 76 16.22 -21.46 29.67
CA GLU A 76 16.74 -22.39 28.66
C GLU A 76 17.35 -21.73 27.41
N LEU A 77 17.26 -20.41 27.27
CA LEU A 77 17.92 -19.67 26.17
C LEU A 77 19.22 -18.98 26.59
N ALA A 78 19.62 -19.07 27.86
CA ALA A 78 20.81 -18.40 28.39
C ALA A 78 22.14 -19.14 28.12
N GLY A 79 22.14 -20.24 27.35
CA GLY A 79 23.28 -21.14 27.22
C GLY A 79 23.81 -21.40 25.80
N MET A 80 23.27 -20.78 24.74
CA MET A 80 23.68 -21.05 23.35
C MET A 80 24.49 -19.90 22.71
N ALA A 81 25.51 -19.43 23.42
CA ALA A 81 26.55 -18.58 22.85
C ALA A 81 27.94 -19.06 23.31
N GLY A 82 28.69 -19.65 22.38
CA GLY A 82 30.15 -19.70 22.43
C GLY A 82 30.80 -20.97 23.00
N GLU A 83 31.22 -21.83 22.07
CA GLU A 83 32.47 -22.63 22.03
C GLU A 83 32.96 -23.50 23.21
N ASP A 84 33.33 -24.72 22.80
CA ASP A 84 34.42 -25.59 23.27
C ASP A 84 34.57 -25.86 24.78
N PHE A 85 34.25 -27.10 25.17
CA PHE A 85 35.27 -27.96 25.78
C PHE A 85 34.92 -29.45 25.68
N MET A 86 35.90 -30.23 25.23
CA MET A 86 35.97 -31.69 25.27
C MET A 86 36.22 -32.22 26.70
N ILE A 87 36.33 -33.56 26.81
CA ILE A 87 36.89 -34.39 27.92
C ILE A 87 35.81 -34.91 28.90
N GLU A 88 35.67 -36.20 29.25
CA GLU A 88 36.41 -37.43 28.97
C GLU A 88 35.49 -38.65 29.21
N ASN A 89 35.78 -39.73 28.48
CA ASN A 89 35.46 -41.10 28.85
C ASN A 89 36.24 -41.50 30.11
N GLN A 90 35.59 -42.19 31.06
CA GLN A 90 36.29 -43.14 31.93
C GLN A 90 35.64 -44.53 31.84
N SER A 91 36.24 -45.32 30.96
CA SER A 91 36.28 -46.77 31.05
C SER A 91 37.32 -47.19 32.09
N HIS A 92 36.98 -48.15 32.93
CA HIS A 92 37.95 -48.92 33.70
C HIS A 92 37.84 -50.39 33.32
N SER A 93 38.75 -50.79 32.43
CA SER A 93 39.18 -52.16 32.24
C SER A 93 40.08 -52.57 33.40
N ARG A 94 39.87 -53.76 33.98
CA ARG A 94 40.98 -54.51 34.57
C ARG A 94 40.76 -55.99 34.37
N ASP A 95 41.67 -56.55 33.57
CA ASP A 95 41.81 -57.96 33.28
C ASP A 95 42.98 -58.54 34.09
N LYS A 96 42.95 -59.87 34.25
CA LYS A 96 44.00 -60.84 34.65
C LYS A 96 44.22 -61.15 36.13
N ARG A 97 43.72 -62.33 36.52
CA ARG A 97 44.44 -63.55 36.98
C ARG A 97 43.35 -64.46 37.59
N GLY A 98 43.06 -65.68 37.12
CA GLY A 98 43.96 -66.72 36.67
C GLY A 98 44.53 -67.47 37.88
N ASP A 99 43.69 -68.20 38.63
CA ASP A 99 43.94 -69.61 39.00
C ASP A 99 42.72 -70.20 39.73
N ALA A 100 42.53 -71.52 39.61
CA ALA A 100 41.57 -72.38 40.31
C ALA A 100 40.09 -72.43 39.85
N VAL A 101 39.85 -72.66 38.55
CA VAL A 101 38.56 -73.17 38.01
C VAL A 101 38.53 -74.71 38.03
N SER A 102 38.84 -75.37 39.15
CA SER A 102 38.76 -76.85 39.15
C SER A 102 38.51 -77.54 40.49
N GLN A 103 38.33 -76.81 41.60
CA GLN A 103 38.14 -77.45 42.91
C GLN A 103 36.99 -76.87 43.76
N GLU A 104 36.35 -75.78 43.32
CA GLU A 104 35.16 -75.18 43.99
C GLU A 104 33.83 -75.52 43.28
N LEU A 105 33.89 -76.11 42.08
CA LEU A 105 32.73 -76.54 41.28
C LEU A 105 32.30 -77.99 41.59
N ASP A 106 33.24 -78.87 41.97
CA ASP A 106 32.96 -80.26 42.35
C ASP A 106 32.42 -80.41 43.78
N LYS A 107 32.48 -79.34 44.59
CA LYS A 107 31.93 -79.30 45.96
C LYS A 107 30.62 -78.52 46.07
N MET A 108 30.19 -77.86 44.98
CA MET A 108 28.87 -77.23 44.85
C MET A 108 27.95 -77.95 43.86
N LEU A 109 28.33 -79.16 43.44
CA LEU A 109 27.51 -80.11 42.67
C LEU A 109 27.22 -81.41 43.44
N ALA A 110 27.52 -81.46 44.75
CA ALA A 110 27.20 -82.58 45.63
C ALA A 110 26.13 -82.16 46.64
N GLU A 111 24.95 -82.75 46.49
CA GLU A 111 23.78 -82.72 47.38
C GLU A 111 22.91 -81.45 47.35
N ALA A 112 21.83 -81.56 46.58
CA ALA A 112 20.69 -80.66 46.59
C ALA A 112 20.17 -80.43 48.02
N LYS A 113 20.40 -79.21 48.53
CA LYS A 113 19.54 -78.60 49.53
C LYS A 113 19.18 -77.19 49.07
N ILE A 114 17.89 -77.00 48.83
CA ILE A 114 17.26 -75.69 48.67
C ILE A 114 17.53 -74.89 49.96
N GLY A 115 18.45 -73.94 49.89
CA GLY A 115 18.85 -73.07 50.99
C GLY A 115 18.25 -71.66 50.88
N PRO A 116 18.24 -70.87 51.98
CA PRO A 116 17.65 -69.52 52.02
C PRO A 116 18.26 -68.52 51.01
N GLU A 117 19.50 -68.72 50.54
CA GLU A 117 20.11 -67.89 49.49
C GLU A 117 19.49 -68.08 48.10
N LEU A 118 19.07 -69.29 47.76
CA LEU A 118 18.37 -69.57 46.49
C LEU A 118 16.96 -68.98 46.51
N ILE A 119 16.30 -69.02 47.67
CA ILE A 119 15.03 -68.33 47.90
C ILE A 119 15.19 -66.80 47.84
N ASP A 120 16.28 -66.22 48.35
CA ASP A 120 16.57 -64.79 48.24
C ASP A 120 16.89 -64.36 46.80
N SER A 121 17.67 -65.16 46.06
CA SER A 121 17.94 -64.92 44.63
C SER A 121 16.70 -65.10 43.74
N LEU A 122 15.85 -66.07 44.07
CA LEU A 122 14.54 -66.29 43.43
C LEU A 122 13.56 -65.16 43.77
N GLY A 123 13.56 -64.70 45.01
CA GLY A 123 12.79 -63.55 45.48
C GLY A 123 13.22 -62.26 44.80
N LYS A 124 14.53 -62.01 44.66
CA LYS A 124 15.10 -60.88 43.90
C LYS A 124 14.79 -60.95 42.41
N SER A 125 14.75 -62.14 41.82
CA SER A 125 14.35 -62.32 40.41
C SER A 125 12.83 -62.21 40.22
N PHE A 126 12.01 -62.65 41.18
CA PHE A 126 10.55 -62.36 41.21
C PHE A 126 10.26 -60.89 41.44
N HIS A 127 11.00 -60.21 42.31
CA HIS A 127 10.87 -58.77 42.54
C HIS A 127 11.31 -58.00 41.30
N SER A 128 12.45 -58.34 40.70
CA SER A 128 12.90 -57.78 39.42
C SER A 128 11.91 -58.06 38.28
N LEU A 129 11.30 -59.24 38.22
CA LEU A 129 10.29 -59.58 37.23
C LEU A 129 8.98 -58.81 37.46
N SER A 130 8.55 -58.67 38.71
CA SER A 130 7.38 -57.88 39.10
C SER A 130 7.58 -56.40 38.80
N GLU A 131 8.77 -55.87 39.09
CA GLU A 131 9.16 -54.49 38.79
C GLU A 131 9.24 -54.26 37.27
N ASN A 132 9.83 -55.21 36.53
CA ASN A 132 9.86 -55.18 35.06
C ASN A 132 8.45 -55.35 34.45
N THR A 133 7.56 -56.12 35.08
CA THR A 133 6.15 -56.28 34.68
C THR A 133 5.35 -55.00 34.95
N SER A 134 5.63 -54.32 36.06
CA SER A 134 5.08 -52.99 36.37
C SER A 134 5.55 -51.95 35.34
N LYS A 135 6.84 -51.96 34.97
CA LYS A 135 7.40 -51.10 33.91
C LYS A 135 6.79 -51.42 32.52
N LEU A 136 6.37 -52.66 32.29
CA LEU A 136 5.58 -53.07 31.11
C LEU A 136 4.16 -52.48 31.11
N SER A 137 3.55 -52.30 32.28
CA SER A 137 2.30 -51.55 32.43
C SER A 137 2.51 -50.07 32.05
N ASP A 138 3.65 -49.48 32.42
CA ASP A 138 3.98 -48.10 32.06
C ASP A 138 4.23 -47.92 30.54
N ILE A 139 4.77 -48.93 29.85
CA ILE A 139 4.88 -48.98 28.38
C ILE A 139 3.49 -48.94 27.71
N THR A 140 2.47 -49.52 28.35
CA THR A 140 1.09 -49.48 27.84
C THR A 140 0.52 -48.06 27.91
N ASN A 141 0.81 -47.31 28.99
CA ASN A 141 0.46 -45.89 29.10
C ASN A 141 1.24 -45.02 28.10
N ALA A 142 2.52 -45.33 27.86
CA ALA A 142 3.30 -44.66 26.82
C ALA A 142 2.70 -44.87 25.41
N THR A 143 2.11 -46.03 25.15
CA THR A 143 1.41 -46.33 23.88
C THR A 143 0.15 -45.46 23.70
N VAL A 144 -0.61 -45.20 24.78
CA VAL A 144 -1.78 -44.30 24.75
C VAL A 144 -1.37 -42.85 24.46
N ALA A 145 -0.35 -42.35 25.16
CA ALA A 145 0.20 -41.01 24.92
C ALA A 145 0.74 -40.84 23.48
N THR A 146 1.28 -41.93 22.91
CA THR A 146 1.76 -41.97 21.52
C THR A 146 0.61 -41.84 20.51
N ASN A 147 -0.52 -42.48 20.76
CA ASN A 147 -1.72 -42.32 19.92
C ASN A 147 -2.29 -40.90 20.00
N GLU A 148 -2.34 -40.33 21.21
CA GLU A 148 -2.79 -38.94 21.42
C GLU A 148 -1.88 -37.94 20.70
N TYR A 149 -0.56 -38.15 20.75
CA TYR A 149 0.40 -37.35 19.97
C TYR A 149 0.13 -37.44 18.46
N VAL A 150 -0.04 -38.64 17.91
CA VAL A 150 -0.33 -38.84 16.48
C VAL A 150 -1.62 -38.14 16.06
N ASP A 151 -2.66 -38.21 16.89
CA ASP A 151 -3.94 -37.54 16.61
C ASP A 151 -3.81 -36.02 16.69
N ASN A 152 -3.08 -35.49 17.68
CA ASN A 152 -2.77 -34.06 17.78
C ASN A 152 -1.95 -33.57 16.58
N VAL A 153 -0.98 -34.34 16.11
CA VAL A 153 -0.18 -34.01 14.91
C VAL A 153 -1.04 -34.02 13.65
N LYS A 154 -1.96 -34.99 13.50
CA LYS A 154 -2.92 -35.00 12.37
C LYS A 154 -3.85 -33.79 12.42
N GLN A 155 -4.33 -33.42 13.60
CA GLN A 155 -5.20 -32.25 13.77
C GLN A 155 -4.43 -30.96 13.45
N ALA A 156 -3.19 -30.83 13.93
CA ALA A 156 -2.32 -29.71 13.62
C ALA A 156 -2.06 -29.62 12.10
N SER A 157 -1.75 -30.74 11.45
CA SER A 157 -1.57 -30.82 10.00
C SER A 157 -2.81 -30.33 9.24
N LYS A 158 -4.02 -30.74 9.66
CA LYS A 158 -5.28 -30.26 9.08
C LYS A 158 -5.49 -28.76 9.28
N SER A 159 -5.15 -28.20 10.44
CA SER A 159 -5.23 -26.77 10.70
C SER A 159 -4.23 -25.97 9.84
N VAL A 160 -3.00 -26.47 9.67
CA VAL A 160 -2.02 -25.83 8.78
C VAL A 160 -2.46 -25.94 7.31
N ASP A 161 -3.08 -27.04 6.91
CA ASP A 161 -3.64 -27.19 5.56
C ASP A 161 -4.76 -26.17 5.28
N GLN A 162 -5.67 -25.96 6.24
CA GLN A 162 -6.69 -24.91 6.15
C GLN A 162 -6.07 -23.51 6.06
N LEU A 163 -5.02 -23.25 6.84
CA LEU A 163 -4.28 -21.99 6.80
C LEU A 163 -3.59 -21.80 5.44
N SER A 164 -2.96 -22.85 4.90
CA SER A 164 -2.34 -22.86 3.58
C SER A 164 -3.33 -22.51 2.47
N ASN A 165 -4.50 -23.15 2.49
CA ASN A 165 -5.59 -22.84 1.56
C ASN A 165 -6.07 -21.39 1.67
N THR A 166 -6.11 -20.83 2.88
CA THR A 166 -6.51 -19.43 3.12
C THR A 166 -5.48 -18.45 2.57
N TYR A 167 -4.19 -18.71 2.77
CA TYR A 167 -3.11 -17.89 2.21
C TYR A 167 -3.02 -18.03 0.69
N GLN A 168 -3.30 -19.20 0.11
CA GLN A 168 -3.38 -19.36 -1.34
C GLN A 168 -4.50 -18.48 -1.94
N LYS A 169 -5.70 -18.48 -1.34
CA LYS A 169 -6.78 -17.58 -1.74
C LYS A 169 -6.38 -16.11 -1.57
N THR A 170 -5.71 -15.78 -0.47
CA THR A 170 -5.22 -14.42 -0.22
C THR A 170 -4.23 -13.98 -1.29
N ALA A 171 -3.29 -14.84 -1.69
CA ALA A 171 -2.35 -14.54 -2.78
C ALA A 171 -3.06 -14.32 -4.12
N GLN A 172 -4.11 -15.11 -4.43
CA GLN A 172 -4.91 -14.95 -5.63
C GLN A 172 -5.65 -13.60 -5.65
N GLU A 173 -6.31 -13.22 -4.55
CA GLU A 173 -7.00 -11.93 -4.45
C GLU A 173 -6.02 -10.75 -4.48
N LEU A 174 -4.87 -10.83 -3.81
CA LEU A 174 -3.82 -9.80 -3.89
C LEU A 174 -3.27 -9.66 -5.32
N THR A 175 -3.11 -10.77 -6.05
CA THR A 175 -2.69 -10.75 -7.46
C THR A 175 -3.73 -10.07 -8.35
N LYS A 176 -5.02 -10.32 -8.08
CA LYS A 176 -6.12 -9.63 -8.76
C LYS A 176 -6.14 -8.14 -8.44
N GLU A 177 -5.90 -7.75 -7.18
CA GLU A 177 -5.77 -6.35 -6.76
C GLU A 177 -4.62 -5.64 -7.49
N ILE A 178 -3.47 -6.32 -7.67
CA ILE A 178 -2.34 -5.79 -8.46
C ILE A 178 -2.80 -5.49 -9.89
N SER A 179 -3.43 -6.45 -10.57
CA SER A 179 -3.89 -6.24 -11.96
C SER A 179 -4.92 -5.12 -12.09
N VAL A 180 -5.84 -5.01 -11.13
CA VAL A 180 -6.81 -3.90 -11.10
C VAL A 180 -6.09 -2.56 -10.88
N SER A 181 -5.12 -2.51 -9.96
CA SER A 181 -4.36 -1.30 -9.66
C SER A 181 -3.48 -0.87 -10.84
N GLU A 182 -2.88 -1.80 -11.59
CA GLU A 182 -2.16 -1.51 -12.84
C GLU A 182 -3.07 -0.87 -13.89
N ASN A 183 -4.30 -1.36 -14.03
CA ASN A 183 -5.28 -0.76 -14.94
C ASN A 183 -5.64 0.67 -14.51
N TYR A 184 -5.85 0.92 -13.21
CA TYR A 184 -6.10 2.26 -12.69
C TYR A 184 -4.92 3.20 -12.93
N TYR A 185 -3.69 2.75 -12.68
CA TYR A 185 -2.47 3.49 -12.97
C TYR A 185 -2.40 3.90 -14.46
N ASN A 186 -2.63 2.96 -15.38
CA ASN A 186 -2.61 3.24 -16.82
C ASN A 186 -3.71 4.23 -17.25
N ASN A 187 -4.90 4.12 -16.66
CA ASN A 187 -6.01 5.04 -16.93
C ASN A 187 -5.72 6.44 -16.41
N LEU A 188 -5.20 6.57 -15.19
CA LEU A 188 -4.80 7.85 -14.60
C LEU A 188 -3.65 8.49 -15.39
N LYS A 189 -2.68 7.69 -15.85
CA LYS A 189 -1.61 8.15 -16.73
C LYS A 189 -2.16 8.71 -18.05
N SER A 190 -3.08 7.99 -18.68
CA SER A 190 -3.73 8.44 -19.92
C SER A 190 -4.56 9.72 -19.73
N ALA A 191 -5.26 9.83 -18.59
CA ALA A 191 -6.01 11.04 -18.22
C ALA A 191 -5.08 12.23 -17.97
N SER A 192 -3.96 12.02 -17.28
CA SER A 192 -2.90 13.02 -17.08
C SER A 192 -2.36 13.54 -18.42
N ASP A 193 -2.05 12.64 -19.35
CA ASP A 193 -1.52 13.00 -20.67
C ASP A 193 -2.57 13.77 -21.50
N SER A 194 -3.85 13.37 -21.39
CA SER A 194 -4.97 14.09 -22.03
C SER A 194 -5.14 15.51 -21.47
N ALA A 195 -5.04 15.68 -20.15
CA ALA A 195 -5.09 17.00 -19.50
C ALA A 195 -3.92 17.90 -19.96
N GLN A 196 -2.73 17.31 -20.15
CA GLN A 196 -1.58 18.02 -20.71
C GLN A 196 -1.82 18.48 -22.15
N ILE A 197 -2.35 17.60 -23.00
CA ILE A 197 -2.70 17.94 -24.39
C ILE A 197 -3.74 19.06 -24.42
N MET A 198 -4.76 19.00 -23.57
CA MET A 198 -5.80 20.02 -23.48
C MET A 198 -5.24 21.37 -23.04
N SER A 199 -4.40 21.39 -22.00
CA SER A 199 -3.69 22.60 -21.56
C SER A 199 -2.84 23.22 -22.68
N SER A 200 -2.08 22.41 -23.41
CA SER A 200 -1.28 22.90 -24.54
C SER A 200 -2.15 23.45 -25.69
N SER A 201 -3.31 22.83 -25.95
CA SER A 201 -4.25 23.27 -26.97
C SER A 201 -4.92 24.58 -26.61
N PHE A 202 -5.31 24.77 -25.34
CA PHE A 202 -5.85 26.04 -24.85
C PHE A 202 -4.83 27.17 -24.93
N ASN A 203 -3.56 26.93 -24.58
CA ASN A 203 -2.50 27.93 -24.75
C ASN A 203 -2.31 28.31 -26.23
N LYS A 204 -2.32 27.34 -27.13
CA LYS A 204 -2.21 27.60 -28.58
C LYS A 204 -3.41 28.38 -29.13
N ASN A 205 -4.61 28.07 -28.64
CA ASN A 205 -5.82 28.81 -28.99
C ASN A 205 -5.77 30.25 -28.48
N ALA A 206 -5.32 30.45 -27.23
CA ALA A 206 -5.13 31.79 -26.66
C ALA A 206 -4.14 32.61 -27.49
N GLU A 207 -3.00 32.03 -27.90
CA GLU A 207 -2.03 32.70 -28.77
C GLU A 207 -2.63 33.08 -30.14
N THR A 208 -3.42 32.18 -30.73
CA THR A 208 -4.08 32.42 -32.03
C THR A 208 -5.13 33.53 -31.92
N ILE A 209 -5.85 33.57 -30.81
CA ILE A 209 -6.86 34.59 -30.52
C ILE A 209 -6.20 35.94 -30.30
N HIS A 210 -5.07 36.01 -29.58
CA HIS A 210 -4.29 37.25 -29.47
C HIS A 210 -3.92 37.83 -30.84
N LYS A 211 -3.39 36.99 -31.75
CA LYS A 211 -3.10 37.43 -33.13
C LYS A 211 -4.34 37.93 -33.88
N THR A 212 -5.51 37.38 -33.57
CA THR A 212 -6.78 37.80 -34.18
C THR A 212 -7.25 39.14 -33.60
N VAL A 213 -7.03 39.39 -32.31
CA VAL A 213 -7.27 40.71 -31.68
C VAL A 213 -6.37 41.76 -32.31
N ASP A 214 -5.07 41.50 -32.42
CA ASP A 214 -4.11 42.43 -33.03
C ASP A 214 -4.51 42.78 -34.48
N ALA A 215 -4.96 41.78 -35.25
CA ALA A 215 -5.47 41.99 -36.60
C ALA A 215 -6.77 42.81 -36.63
N THR A 216 -7.65 42.60 -35.64
CA THR A 216 -8.90 43.35 -35.48
C THR A 216 -8.62 44.82 -35.16
N ASP A 217 -7.66 45.11 -34.28
CA ASP A 217 -7.24 46.48 -33.98
C ASP A 217 -6.68 47.18 -35.23
N GLY A 218 -5.88 46.49 -36.04
CA GLY A 218 -5.42 47.00 -37.34
C GLY A 218 -6.56 47.31 -38.31
N PHE A 219 -7.59 46.46 -38.34
CA PHE A 219 -8.79 46.68 -39.16
C PHE A 219 -9.61 47.88 -38.68
N VAL A 220 -9.82 48.03 -37.37
CA VAL A 220 -10.50 49.19 -36.76
C VAL A 220 -9.77 50.49 -37.11
N ASN A 221 -8.44 50.51 -36.99
CA ASN A 221 -7.63 51.65 -37.37
C ASN A 221 -7.77 52.00 -38.86
N SER A 222 -7.86 50.99 -39.73
CA SER A 222 -8.08 51.17 -41.17
C SER A 222 -9.46 51.74 -41.48
N ILE A 223 -10.52 51.27 -40.81
CA ILE A 223 -11.88 51.85 -40.94
C ILE A 223 -11.89 53.29 -40.45
N ASN A 224 -11.25 53.60 -39.33
CA ASN A 224 -11.16 54.97 -38.80
C ASN A 224 -10.47 55.92 -39.78
N ALA A 225 -9.36 55.47 -40.40
CA ALA A 225 -8.66 56.24 -41.43
C ALA A 225 -9.52 56.45 -42.70
N ALA A 226 -10.21 55.41 -43.16
CA ALA A 226 -11.13 55.50 -44.29
C ALA A 226 -12.32 56.45 -44.00
N THR A 227 -12.91 56.33 -42.81
CA THR A 227 -14.01 57.20 -42.33
C THR A 227 -13.58 58.67 -42.31
N SER A 228 -12.36 58.94 -41.82
CA SER A 228 -11.77 60.28 -41.83
C SER A 228 -11.59 60.81 -43.26
N SER A 229 -11.12 59.97 -44.17
CA SER A 229 -10.94 60.32 -45.59
C SER A 229 -12.27 60.60 -46.30
N VAL A 230 -13.33 59.84 -46.00
CA VAL A 230 -14.68 60.08 -46.52
C VAL A 230 -15.26 61.38 -45.97
N ASN A 231 -15.03 61.70 -44.70
CA ASN A 231 -15.43 62.98 -44.11
C ASN A 231 -14.74 64.17 -44.81
N GLU A 232 -13.44 64.08 -45.10
CA GLU A 232 -12.75 65.11 -45.89
C GLU A 232 -13.34 65.25 -47.29
N LEU A 233 -13.64 64.13 -47.95
CA LEU A 233 -14.22 64.12 -49.30
C LEU A 233 -15.61 64.77 -49.33
N LYS A 234 -16.46 64.44 -48.35
CA LYS A 234 -17.77 65.10 -48.14
C LYS A 234 -17.62 66.62 -48.02
N LEU A 235 -16.68 67.10 -47.20
CA LEU A 235 -16.39 68.53 -47.04
C LEU A 235 -15.97 69.20 -48.37
N ARG A 236 -15.13 68.53 -49.16
CA ARG A 236 -14.71 69.03 -50.48
C ARG A 236 -15.87 69.07 -51.47
N TYR A 237 -16.74 68.05 -51.47
CA TYR A 237 -17.92 68.04 -52.34
C TYR A 237 -18.93 69.12 -51.97
N GLN A 238 -19.20 69.33 -50.67
CA GLN A 238 -20.03 70.46 -50.22
C GLN A 238 -19.46 71.79 -50.71
N LYS A 239 -18.16 72.02 -50.50
CA LYS A 239 -17.49 73.25 -50.96
C LYS A 239 -17.54 73.42 -52.48
N SER A 240 -17.44 72.32 -53.24
CA SER A 240 -17.56 72.33 -54.71
C SER A 240 -18.97 72.66 -55.17
N THR A 241 -19.99 72.05 -54.56
CA THR A 241 -21.40 72.35 -54.83
C THR A 241 -21.71 73.82 -54.53
N ASP A 242 -21.27 74.34 -53.39
CA ASP A 242 -21.43 75.75 -53.03
C ASP A 242 -20.76 76.69 -54.05
N SER A 243 -19.56 76.33 -54.52
CA SER A 243 -18.84 77.13 -55.52
C SER A 243 -19.53 77.09 -56.88
N LEU A 244 -20.06 75.94 -57.30
CA LEU A 244 -20.83 75.78 -58.53
C LEU A 244 -22.15 76.55 -58.49
N THR A 245 -22.87 76.51 -57.37
CA THR A 245 -24.10 77.29 -57.17
C THR A 245 -23.80 78.78 -57.28
N LYS A 246 -22.78 79.28 -56.56
CA LYS A 246 -22.36 80.69 -56.65
C LYS A 246 -21.95 81.11 -58.06
N ALA A 247 -21.24 80.23 -58.80
CA ALA A 247 -20.86 80.49 -60.18
C ALA A 247 -22.09 80.52 -61.10
N SER A 248 -23.06 79.62 -60.90
CA SER A 248 -24.33 79.62 -61.63
C SER A 248 -25.12 80.89 -61.41
N ASP A 249 -25.19 81.37 -60.16
CA ASP A 249 -25.93 82.59 -59.80
C ASP A 249 -25.28 83.87 -60.38
N ALA A 250 -24.00 83.82 -60.73
CA ALA A 250 -23.23 84.95 -61.24
C ALA A 250 -23.21 85.05 -62.80
N ILE A 251 -23.75 84.07 -63.52
CA ILE A 251 -23.78 84.09 -65.00
C ILE A 251 -24.96 84.92 -65.49
N ASP A 252 -24.69 85.95 -66.30
CA ASP A 252 -25.69 86.84 -66.91
C ASP A 252 -26.43 86.15 -68.07
N PHE A 253 -27.75 86.39 -68.17
CA PHE A 253 -28.70 85.63 -69.01
C PHE A 253 -28.91 86.24 -70.40
N SER A 254 -28.17 87.28 -70.76
CA SER A 254 -28.43 88.07 -71.97
C SER A 254 -27.96 87.45 -73.28
N GLU A 255 -27.11 86.40 -73.27
CA GLU A 255 -26.61 85.74 -74.49
C GLU A 255 -27.17 84.31 -74.65
N VAL A 256 -27.70 84.04 -75.85
CA VAL A 256 -28.63 82.94 -76.20
C VAL A 256 -28.01 81.52 -76.11
N ASP A 257 -26.70 81.38 -75.89
CA ASP A 257 -25.98 80.08 -75.83
C ASP A 257 -25.76 79.50 -74.41
N ASN A 258 -26.07 80.25 -73.34
CA ASN A 258 -25.77 79.84 -71.95
C ASN A 258 -26.75 78.83 -71.31
N LYS A 259 -27.91 78.57 -71.93
CA LYS A 259 -28.96 77.70 -71.35
C LYS A 259 -28.50 76.24 -71.18
N THR A 260 -27.85 75.69 -72.19
CA THR A 260 -27.33 74.30 -72.18
C THR A 260 -26.24 74.12 -71.12
N PHE A 261 -25.43 75.16 -70.91
CA PHE A 261 -24.38 75.17 -69.89
C PHE A 261 -24.97 75.17 -68.47
N ILE A 262 -25.98 76.00 -68.21
CA ILE A 262 -26.68 76.04 -66.92
C ILE A 262 -27.36 74.69 -66.60
N GLU A 263 -28.00 74.06 -67.59
CA GLU A 263 -28.58 72.71 -67.41
C GLU A 263 -27.53 71.65 -67.07
N GLN A 264 -26.36 71.70 -67.69
CA GLN A 264 -25.23 70.81 -67.36
C GLN A 264 -24.73 71.06 -65.94
N LEU A 265 -24.63 72.33 -65.52
CA LEU A 265 -24.18 72.74 -64.19
C LEU A 265 -25.17 72.30 -63.10
N GLN A 266 -26.47 72.41 -63.36
CA GLN A 266 -27.53 71.87 -62.50
C GLN A 266 -27.48 70.33 -62.41
N LYS A 267 -27.22 69.63 -63.52
CA LYS A 267 -27.01 68.17 -63.51
C LYS A 267 -25.81 67.78 -62.65
N VAL A 268 -24.68 68.49 -62.76
CA VAL A 268 -23.48 68.24 -61.96
C VAL A 268 -23.76 68.48 -60.47
N SER A 269 -24.42 69.58 -60.11
CA SER A 269 -24.82 69.87 -58.72
C SER A 269 -25.75 68.77 -58.16
N LYS A 270 -26.73 68.33 -58.94
CA LYS A 270 -27.64 67.24 -58.54
C LYS A 270 -26.92 65.91 -58.35
N ASN A 271 -25.99 65.58 -59.25
CA ASN A 271 -25.14 64.38 -59.15
C ASN A 271 -24.22 64.43 -57.93
N LEU A 272 -23.61 65.59 -57.63
CA LEU A 272 -22.79 65.81 -56.44
C LEU A 272 -23.58 65.64 -55.14
N SER A 273 -24.81 66.17 -55.10
CA SER A 273 -25.71 66.01 -53.96
C SER A 273 -26.10 64.54 -53.74
N ALA A 274 -26.42 63.81 -54.82
CA ALA A 274 -26.68 62.38 -54.75
C ALA A 274 -25.45 61.58 -54.27
N LEU A 275 -24.25 61.91 -54.74
CA LEU A 275 -23.00 61.31 -54.28
C LEU A 275 -22.75 61.57 -52.79
N ASN A 276 -23.01 62.79 -52.33
CA ASN A 276 -22.88 63.15 -50.93
C ASN A 276 -23.81 62.33 -50.02
N ALA A 277 -25.05 62.10 -50.46
CA ALA A 277 -26.00 61.22 -49.74
C ALA A 277 -25.51 59.77 -49.67
N VAL A 278 -24.88 59.26 -50.73
CA VAL A 278 -24.26 57.92 -50.74
C VAL A 278 -23.09 57.85 -49.75
N TYR A 279 -22.24 58.88 -49.66
CA TYR A 279 -21.16 58.92 -48.66
C TYR A 279 -21.68 58.99 -47.22
N GLU A 280 -22.76 59.71 -46.98
CA GLU A 280 -23.41 59.74 -45.65
C GLU A 280 -23.92 58.35 -45.25
N LEU A 281 -24.57 57.63 -46.16
CA LEU A 281 -24.97 56.24 -45.93
C LEU A 281 -23.75 55.33 -45.66
N GLN A 282 -22.65 55.53 -46.38
CA GLN A 282 -21.45 54.72 -46.18
C GLN A 282 -20.72 55.03 -44.87
N LEU A 283 -20.73 56.29 -44.43
CA LEU A 283 -20.25 56.68 -43.10
C LEU A 283 -21.11 56.06 -41.99
N GLN A 284 -22.43 56.10 -42.16
CA GLN A 284 -23.35 55.48 -41.21
C GLN A 284 -23.11 53.96 -41.10
N GLY A 285 -23.01 53.26 -42.25
CA GLY A 285 -22.69 51.83 -42.26
C GLY A 285 -21.32 51.51 -41.67
N SER A 286 -20.30 52.34 -41.94
CA SER A 286 -18.96 52.18 -41.36
C SER A 286 -18.96 52.40 -39.85
N SER A 287 -19.70 53.39 -39.35
CA SER A 287 -19.85 53.68 -37.92
C SER A 287 -20.52 52.52 -37.19
N GLU A 288 -21.59 51.96 -37.76
CA GLU A 288 -22.28 50.80 -37.17
C GLU A 288 -21.38 49.55 -37.14
N GLN A 289 -20.57 49.35 -38.19
CA GLN A 289 -19.58 48.27 -38.23
C GLN A 289 -18.45 48.49 -37.21
N LEU A 290 -18.02 49.73 -36.99
CA LEU A 290 -17.00 50.10 -36.00
C LEU A 290 -17.48 49.81 -34.58
N GLU A 291 -18.73 50.17 -34.28
CA GLU A 291 -19.35 49.90 -32.98
C GLU A 291 -19.39 48.39 -32.69
N LYS A 292 -19.87 47.59 -33.65
CA LYS A 292 -19.89 46.11 -33.52
C LYS A 292 -18.49 45.53 -33.37
N THR A 293 -17.51 46.06 -34.10
CA THR A 293 -16.12 45.59 -34.05
C THR A 293 -15.46 45.94 -32.71
N ASN A 294 -15.77 47.09 -32.12
CA ASN A 294 -15.25 47.51 -30.80
C ASN A 294 -15.75 46.64 -29.62
N LEU A 295 -16.82 45.85 -29.80
CA LEU A 295 -17.29 44.89 -28.80
C LEU A 295 -16.46 43.59 -28.80
N ILE A 296 -15.75 43.30 -29.89
CA ILE A 296 -14.99 42.06 -30.09
C ILE A 296 -13.83 41.94 -29.06
N PRO A 297 -12.97 42.97 -28.83
CA PRO A 297 -11.89 42.87 -27.86
C PRO A 297 -12.36 42.53 -26.44
N THR A 298 -13.48 43.12 -25.98
CA THR A 298 -14.02 42.84 -24.63
C THR A 298 -14.50 41.39 -24.52
N SER A 299 -15.20 40.91 -25.54
CA SER A 299 -15.70 39.52 -25.57
C SER A 299 -14.54 38.53 -25.63
N ILE A 300 -13.50 38.85 -26.40
CA ILE A 300 -12.28 38.04 -26.49
C ILE A 300 -11.50 38.05 -25.17
N ASP A 301 -11.35 39.19 -24.50
CA ASP A 301 -10.67 39.28 -23.21
C ASP A 301 -11.34 38.37 -22.15
N GLN A 302 -12.68 38.38 -22.10
CA GLN A 302 -13.43 37.46 -21.23
C GLN A 302 -13.18 36.00 -21.60
N PHE A 303 -13.15 35.69 -22.91
CA PHE A 303 -12.88 34.34 -23.38
C PHE A 303 -11.43 33.89 -23.07
N LEU A 304 -10.44 34.76 -23.24
CA LEU A 304 -9.03 34.51 -22.92
C LEU A 304 -8.85 34.25 -21.43
N LYS A 305 -9.49 35.05 -20.55
CA LYS A 305 -9.50 34.79 -19.10
C LYS A 305 -10.10 33.43 -18.75
N SER A 306 -11.14 33.01 -19.46
CA SER A 306 -11.75 31.68 -19.31
C SER A 306 -10.81 30.57 -19.79
N LEU A 307 -10.10 30.79 -20.90
CA LEU A 307 -9.07 29.88 -21.41
C LEU A 307 -7.91 29.74 -20.41
N ASP A 308 -7.39 30.82 -19.86
CA ASP A 308 -6.32 30.80 -18.86
C ASP A 308 -6.76 30.03 -17.61
N SER A 309 -7.97 30.31 -17.12
CA SER A 309 -8.56 29.56 -16.01
C SER A 309 -8.68 28.07 -16.31
N SER A 310 -9.04 27.72 -17.55
CA SER A 310 -9.14 26.33 -18.00
C SER A 310 -7.76 25.66 -18.16
N THR A 311 -6.75 26.40 -18.62
CA THR A 311 -5.34 25.95 -18.66
C THR A 311 -4.85 25.64 -17.25
N ASP A 312 -5.07 26.53 -16.29
CA ASP A 312 -4.69 26.35 -14.89
C ASP A 312 -5.40 25.16 -14.24
N PHE A 313 -6.70 25.00 -14.51
CA PHE A 313 -7.45 23.83 -14.07
C PHE A 313 -6.83 22.54 -14.60
N ASN A 314 -6.53 22.45 -15.90
CA ASN A 314 -5.93 21.26 -16.50
C ASN A 314 -4.53 20.96 -15.96
N LYS A 315 -3.74 22.00 -15.67
CA LYS A 315 -2.44 21.85 -15.03
C LYS A 315 -2.58 21.24 -13.63
N LYS A 316 -3.49 21.77 -12.80
CA LYS A 316 -3.78 21.21 -11.47
C LYS A 316 -4.33 19.79 -11.56
N LEU A 317 -5.21 19.51 -12.52
CA LEU A 317 -5.75 18.17 -12.75
C LEU A 317 -4.63 17.19 -13.08
N LYS A 318 -3.71 17.56 -13.98
CA LYS A 318 -2.52 16.78 -14.29
C LYS A 318 -1.69 16.51 -13.03
N ASP A 319 -1.36 17.54 -12.26
CA ASP A 319 -0.54 17.41 -11.05
C ASP A 319 -1.19 16.44 -10.04
N ASN A 320 -2.51 16.53 -9.85
CA ASN A 320 -3.27 15.60 -9.02
C ASN A 320 -3.23 14.16 -9.55
N MET A 321 -3.37 13.95 -10.86
CA MET A 321 -3.30 12.62 -11.46
C MET A 321 -1.91 12.00 -11.36
N VAL A 322 -0.85 12.81 -11.48
CA VAL A 322 0.53 12.37 -11.25
C VAL A 322 0.73 11.95 -9.79
N ALA A 323 0.25 12.75 -8.83
CA ALA A 323 0.34 12.40 -7.42
C ALA A 323 -0.41 11.10 -7.08
N LEU A 324 -1.60 10.91 -7.66
CA LEU A 324 -2.37 9.67 -7.52
C LEU A 324 -1.62 8.48 -8.14
N ASN A 325 -1.04 8.64 -9.32
CA ASN A 325 -0.23 7.59 -9.95
C ASN A 325 0.94 7.16 -9.07
N THR A 326 1.65 8.10 -8.45
CA THR A 326 2.74 7.77 -7.51
C THR A 326 2.23 7.00 -6.29
N ALA A 327 1.05 7.33 -5.77
CA ALA A 327 0.44 6.58 -4.68
C ALA A 327 0.07 5.15 -5.10
N TYR A 328 -0.49 4.97 -6.30
CA TYR A 328 -0.78 3.63 -6.86
C TYR A 328 0.49 2.82 -7.13
N GLU A 329 1.57 3.44 -7.61
CA GLU A 329 2.87 2.77 -7.76
C GLU A 329 3.40 2.24 -6.42
N GLN A 330 3.30 3.05 -5.35
CA GLN A 330 3.69 2.61 -4.01
C GLN A 330 2.80 1.47 -3.49
N GLN A 331 1.48 1.56 -3.71
CA GLN A 331 0.55 0.49 -3.33
C GLN A 331 0.86 -0.81 -4.09
N LEU A 332 1.07 -0.72 -5.41
CA LEU A 332 1.44 -1.86 -6.25
C LEU A 332 2.72 -2.55 -5.75
N ALA A 333 3.75 -1.77 -5.44
CA ALA A 333 5.00 -2.28 -4.89
C ALA A 333 4.79 -2.96 -3.53
N GLY A 334 3.99 -2.35 -2.64
CA GLY A 334 3.63 -2.92 -1.34
C GLY A 334 2.86 -4.23 -1.46
N THR A 335 1.80 -4.26 -2.28
CA THR A 335 0.97 -5.44 -2.51
C THR A 335 1.76 -6.55 -3.18
N SER A 336 2.61 -6.24 -4.16
CA SER A 336 3.53 -7.21 -4.78
C SER A 336 4.47 -7.85 -3.75
N GLY A 337 5.04 -7.04 -2.85
CA GLY A 337 5.85 -7.56 -1.74
C GLY A 337 5.06 -8.46 -0.79
N GLN A 338 3.77 -8.17 -0.55
CA GLN A 338 2.90 -8.99 0.28
C GLN A 338 2.53 -10.32 -0.39
N VAL A 339 2.34 -10.34 -1.71
CA VAL A 339 2.15 -11.57 -2.50
C VAL A 339 3.37 -12.47 -2.36
N GLU A 340 4.57 -11.93 -2.50
CA GLU A 340 5.81 -12.71 -2.39
C GLU A 340 5.98 -13.30 -0.98
N LYS A 341 5.75 -12.50 0.08
CA LYS A 341 5.75 -12.99 1.46
C LYS A 341 4.72 -14.10 1.68
N THR A 342 3.52 -13.95 1.09
CA THR A 342 2.46 -14.96 1.18
C THR A 342 2.86 -16.26 0.50
N LYS A 343 3.53 -16.18 -0.66
CA LYS A 343 4.05 -17.33 -1.37
C LYS A 343 5.13 -18.07 -0.59
N VAL A 344 6.10 -17.34 -0.02
CA VAL A 344 7.13 -17.93 0.85
C VAL A 344 6.52 -18.62 2.07
N LEU A 345 5.52 -17.99 2.70
CA LEU A 345 4.80 -18.60 3.81
C LEU A 345 4.05 -19.87 3.38
N GLN A 346 3.42 -19.86 2.20
CA GLN A 346 2.75 -21.03 1.64
C GLN A 346 3.72 -22.20 1.44
N GLU A 347 4.90 -21.95 0.87
CA GLU A 347 5.96 -22.95 0.72
C GLU A 347 6.45 -23.49 2.08
N GLY A 348 6.60 -22.61 3.07
CA GLY A 348 6.97 -22.98 4.44
C GLY A 348 5.93 -23.86 5.12
N MET A 349 4.64 -23.51 5.00
CA MET A 349 3.53 -24.32 5.52
C MET A 349 3.45 -25.69 4.86
N ALA A 350 3.68 -25.77 3.54
CA ALA A 350 3.71 -27.06 2.83
C ALA A 350 4.82 -27.98 3.38
N ARG A 351 6.02 -27.45 3.60
CA ARG A 351 7.13 -28.20 4.22
C ARG A 351 6.81 -28.59 5.67
N PHE A 352 6.16 -27.71 6.42
CA PHE A 352 5.76 -28.02 7.80
C PHE A 352 4.73 -29.15 7.88
N ILE A 353 3.73 -29.13 7.00
CA ILE A 353 2.75 -30.23 6.88
C ILE A 353 3.45 -31.55 6.55
N ASP A 354 4.40 -31.53 5.63
CA ASP A 354 5.18 -32.72 5.26
C ASP A 354 5.97 -33.27 6.46
N ASN A 355 6.66 -32.40 7.20
CA ASN A 355 7.38 -32.78 8.42
C ASN A 355 6.46 -33.34 9.51
N LEU A 356 5.27 -32.74 9.71
CA LEU A 356 4.28 -33.26 10.66
C LEU A 356 3.81 -34.65 10.25
N LYS A 357 3.56 -34.86 8.95
CA LYS A 357 3.14 -36.16 8.42
C LYS A 357 4.21 -37.22 8.66
N VAL A 358 5.47 -36.93 8.33
CA VAL A 358 6.61 -37.83 8.59
C VAL A 358 6.79 -38.11 10.09
N SER A 359 6.61 -37.10 10.95
CA SER A 359 6.68 -37.28 12.40
C SER A 359 5.57 -38.20 12.92
N ALA A 360 4.34 -38.03 12.45
CA ALA A 360 3.23 -38.92 12.79
C ALA A 360 3.51 -40.35 12.32
N GLU A 361 3.99 -40.55 11.09
CA GLU A 361 4.34 -41.87 10.54
C GLU A 361 5.46 -42.55 11.37
N ASN A 362 6.54 -41.84 11.69
CA ASN A 362 7.63 -42.37 12.53
C ASN A 362 7.13 -42.76 13.93
N THR A 363 6.25 -41.96 14.51
CA THR A 363 5.68 -42.22 15.83
C THR A 363 4.77 -43.45 15.83
N GLN A 364 3.99 -43.64 14.76
CA GLN A 364 3.22 -44.87 14.55
C GLN A 364 4.13 -46.10 14.38
N ASN A 365 5.24 -45.98 13.66
CA ASN A 365 6.20 -47.09 13.50
C ASN A 365 6.85 -47.46 14.85
N PHE A 366 7.28 -46.47 15.62
CA PHE A 366 7.82 -46.69 16.97
C PHE A 366 6.81 -47.40 17.89
N GLN A 367 5.53 -47.02 17.79
CA GLN A 367 4.45 -47.68 18.53
C GLN A 367 4.31 -49.16 18.14
N GLN A 368 4.40 -49.49 16.85
CA GLN A 368 4.36 -50.87 16.37
C GLN A 368 5.55 -51.69 16.90
N GLU A 369 6.74 -51.10 16.91
CA GLU A 369 7.95 -51.73 17.47
C GLU A 369 7.83 -51.98 18.97
N LEU A 370 7.31 -51.01 19.75
CA LEU A 370 7.05 -51.18 21.18
C LEU A 370 6.04 -52.28 21.46
N HIS A 371 4.97 -52.37 20.66
CA HIS A 371 3.99 -53.45 20.79
C HIS A 371 4.62 -54.82 20.48
N SER A 372 5.46 -54.90 19.45
CA SER A 372 6.20 -56.13 19.10
C SER A 372 7.17 -56.54 20.22
N LEU A 373 7.92 -55.57 20.76
CA LEU A 373 8.82 -55.78 21.89
C LEU A 373 8.07 -56.28 23.13
N THR A 374 6.95 -55.64 23.47
CA THR A 374 6.07 -56.05 24.58
C THR A 374 5.57 -57.48 24.42
N LYS A 375 5.13 -57.84 23.22
CA LYS A 375 4.71 -59.21 22.88
C LYS A 375 5.84 -60.22 23.06
N ASN A 376 7.05 -59.89 22.58
CA ASN A 376 8.22 -60.76 22.70
C ASN A 376 8.65 -60.94 24.17
N ILE A 377 8.67 -59.88 24.97
CA ILE A 377 8.99 -59.97 26.40
C ILE A 377 7.94 -60.80 27.14
N THR A 378 6.65 -60.61 26.82
CA THR A 378 5.57 -61.42 27.42
C THR A 378 5.72 -62.90 27.07
N ALA A 379 6.03 -63.22 25.82
CA ALA A 379 6.29 -64.60 25.39
C ALA A 379 7.51 -65.19 26.11
N LEU A 380 8.59 -64.42 26.26
CA LEU A 380 9.79 -64.83 27.00
C LEU A 380 9.48 -65.11 28.48
N ASN A 381 8.73 -64.22 29.13
CA ASN A 381 8.28 -64.38 30.52
C ASN A 381 7.40 -65.63 30.70
N ASN A 382 6.51 -65.93 29.75
CA ASN A 382 5.72 -67.15 29.76
C ASN A 382 6.59 -68.41 29.63
N VAL A 383 7.60 -68.39 28.75
CA VAL A 383 8.56 -69.51 28.61
C VAL A 383 9.35 -69.72 29.90
N TYR A 384 9.87 -68.65 30.51
CA TYR A 384 10.57 -68.74 31.79
C TYR A 384 9.67 -69.21 32.94
N GLY A 385 8.43 -68.71 33.02
CA GLY A 385 7.45 -69.15 34.01
C GLY A 385 7.07 -70.63 33.86
N ASN A 386 6.93 -71.10 32.62
CA ASN A 386 6.68 -72.51 32.31
C ASN A 386 7.91 -73.39 32.63
N MET A 387 9.14 -72.91 32.36
CA MET A 387 10.38 -73.60 32.72
C MET A 387 10.54 -73.71 34.24
N LEU A 388 10.29 -72.62 34.98
CA LEU A 388 10.28 -72.59 36.45
C LEU A 388 9.21 -73.53 37.04
N SER A 389 8.01 -73.52 36.49
CA SER A 389 6.93 -74.43 36.92
C SER A 389 7.30 -75.89 36.67
N ALA A 390 7.88 -76.20 35.52
CA ALA A 390 8.38 -77.55 35.22
C ALA A 390 9.54 -77.97 36.13
N MET A 391 10.41 -77.03 36.51
CA MET A 391 11.54 -77.27 37.41
C MET A 391 11.08 -77.48 38.87
N ASN A 392 10.06 -76.74 39.32
CA ASN A 392 9.47 -76.87 40.66
C ASN A 392 8.56 -78.11 40.81
N VAL A 393 7.98 -78.59 39.70
CA VAL A 393 7.25 -79.86 39.66
C VAL A 393 8.19 -81.06 39.78
N ASN A 394 9.42 -80.94 39.27
CA ASN A 394 10.43 -82.01 39.38
C ASN A 394 11.13 -82.07 40.74
N THR A 395 10.98 -81.07 41.61
CA THR A 395 11.50 -81.08 42.99
C THR A 395 10.53 -81.68 44.02
N ASN A 396 9.28 -81.99 43.63
CA ASN A 396 8.25 -82.57 44.49
C ASN A 396 7.93 -84.04 44.16
N LYS A 397 8.90 -84.78 43.60
CA LYS A 397 8.83 -86.25 43.45
C LYS A 397 9.95 -86.94 44.19
#